data_AF-A0A1U7T2F7-F1
#
_entry.id   AF-A0A1U7T2F7-F1
#
_cell.length_a   1.000
_cell.length_b   1.000
_cell.length_c   1.000
_cell.angle_alpha   90.00
_cell.angle_beta   90.00
_cell.angle_gamma   90.00
#
_symmetry.space_group_name_H-M   'P 1'
#
loop_
_entity.id
_entity.type
_entity.pdbx_description
1 polymer ?
#
loop_
_entity_poly.entity_id
_entity_poly.type
_entity_poly.pdbx_seq_one_letter_code
_entity_poly.pdbx_strand_id
1 'polypeptide(L)'
;MAALCRQVLDWHRLISLTWACMARQTTSLGEQKRMTASLLRKLTTASNRGSLEELSYVGSNKYVQEPECRMNLVQCLREKQRSTPMDQEALELENIISSLLDMGFSDAHINELLSVQPGANLQQMVDIISEFILLGLNPEPVYVALKKNPQLLKMSVMQMKKRSRYLRKLGLEEGKLKRVFQCCPEIFTMHQQNIEDIVRVLKEKCLFTVQQVTEILHRCPSVLHENPDELEYKFQYAYFRMGIKHPDMVRSEFLKYSLTKIKQRHIYLERLGRYQTPDKKGQTQIPNPLLKDILRISEAEFLARTACSSVEEFEVFKKLLAREEEEESESGMSDDERTDLDEDQEEAEEEEQL
;
A
#
# COMPACT_ATOMS: atom_id res chain seq x y z
N MET A 1 -19.75 -2.48 17.21
CA MET A 1 -20.40 -2.63 15.88
C MET A 1 -21.69 -1.82 15.75
N ALA A 2 -22.62 -1.85 16.71
CA ALA A 2 -23.90 -1.15 16.56
C ALA A 2 -23.83 0.40 16.66
N ALA A 3 -22.97 0.98 17.51
CA ALA A 3 -22.92 2.43 17.72
C ALA A 3 -22.37 3.23 16.50
N LEU A 4 -21.23 2.81 15.95
CA LEU A 4 -20.65 3.43 14.74
C LEU A 4 -21.46 3.14 13.47
N CYS A 5 -22.06 1.95 13.35
CA CYS A 5 -23.00 1.66 12.26
C CYS A 5 -24.26 2.54 12.33
N ARG A 6 -24.73 2.91 13.54
CA ARG A 6 -25.85 3.87 13.69
C ARG A 6 -25.46 5.26 13.18
N GLN A 7 -24.28 5.75 13.50
CA GLN A 7 -23.78 7.03 12.98
C GLN A 7 -23.79 7.07 11.43
N VAL A 8 -23.27 6.03 10.76
CA VAL A 8 -23.27 5.97 9.27
C VAL A 8 -24.68 5.83 8.67
N LEU A 9 -25.63 5.22 9.40
CA LEU A 9 -27.02 5.11 8.96
C LEU A 9 -27.82 6.41 9.20
N ASP A 10 -27.55 7.14 10.27
CA ASP A 10 -28.14 8.45 10.54
C ASP A 10 -27.71 9.49 9.50
N TRP A 11 -26.48 9.40 9.00
CA TRP A 11 -25.99 10.15 7.84
C TRP A 11 -26.92 10.03 6.61
N HIS A 12 -27.48 8.85 6.34
CA HIS A 12 -28.40 8.66 5.21
C HIS A 12 -29.78 9.31 5.44
N ARG A 13 -30.23 9.41 6.69
CA ARG A 13 -31.53 10.03 7.03
C ARG A 13 -31.48 11.56 6.97
N LEU A 14 -30.43 12.18 7.53
CA LEU A 14 -30.32 13.65 7.63
C LEU A 14 -30.10 14.33 6.26
N ILE A 15 -29.25 13.74 5.40
CA ILE A 15 -28.97 14.27 4.06
C ILE A 15 -30.21 14.16 3.15
N SER A 16 -31.01 13.10 3.29
CA SER A 16 -32.21 12.88 2.47
C SER A 16 -33.35 13.87 2.80
N LEU A 17 -33.48 14.28 4.06
CA LEU A 17 -34.59 15.13 4.52
C LEU A 17 -34.39 16.61 4.17
N THR A 18 -33.16 17.10 4.22
CA THR A 18 -32.85 18.52 3.92
C THR A 18 -33.00 18.83 2.43
N TRP A 19 -32.73 17.87 1.53
CA TRP A 19 -32.73 18.09 0.08
C TRP A 19 -34.06 17.82 -0.63
N ALA A 20 -34.97 17.02 -0.05
CA ALA A 20 -36.34 16.88 -0.56
C ALA A 20 -37.10 18.24 -0.59
N CYS A 21 -36.67 19.20 0.22
CA CYS A 21 -37.20 20.55 0.24
C CYS A 21 -36.63 21.46 -0.87
N MET A 22 -35.40 21.23 -1.31
CA MET A 22 -34.71 22.06 -2.33
C MET A 22 -35.01 21.62 -3.77
N ALA A 23 -35.15 20.31 -4.01
CA ALA A 23 -35.37 19.76 -5.36
C ALA A 23 -36.71 20.17 -6.02
N ARG A 24 -37.65 20.74 -5.23
CA ARG A 24 -38.92 21.29 -5.76
C ARG A 24 -38.77 22.66 -6.44
N GLN A 25 -37.60 23.31 -6.37
CA GLN A 25 -37.40 24.66 -6.91
C GLN A 25 -36.62 24.72 -8.23
N THR A 26 -36.02 23.62 -8.68
CA THR A 26 -35.14 23.62 -9.87
C THR A 26 -35.68 22.71 -10.98
N THR A 27 -36.88 22.99 -11.48
CA THR A 27 -37.36 22.44 -12.76
C THR A 27 -37.64 23.56 -13.72
N SER A 28 -36.58 24.19 -14.23
CA SER A 28 -36.60 24.76 -15.57
C SER A 28 -35.17 24.98 -16.04
N LEU A 29 -34.97 24.78 -17.35
CA LEU A 29 -33.81 25.17 -18.15
C LEU A 29 -32.80 24.07 -18.52
N GLY A 30 -33.00 23.49 -19.71
CA GLY A 30 -31.91 23.42 -20.69
C GLY A 30 -31.48 22.04 -21.17
N GLU A 31 -32.25 21.42 -22.06
CA GLU A 31 -31.78 20.37 -22.98
C GLU A 31 -30.80 20.95 -24.02
N GLN A 32 -29.67 20.27 -24.33
CA GLN A 32 -29.27 19.95 -25.71
C GLN A 32 -27.97 19.11 -25.88
N LYS A 33 -28.13 18.05 -26.69
CA LYS A 33 -27.28 17.53 -27.79
C LYS A 33 -25.97 16.75 -27.51
N ARG A 34 -26.12 15.42 -27.72
CA ARG A 34 -25.12 14.41 -28.12
C ARG A 34 -24.45 14.73 -29.47
N MET A 35 -23.20 14.31 -29.64
CA MET A 35 -22.71 13.70 -30.89
C MET A 35 -21.54 12.73 -30.65
N THR A 36 -21.63 11.58 -31.30
CA THR A 36 -20.73 10.42 -31.31
C THR A 36 -19.86 10.40 -32.57
N ALA A 37 -18.63 9.88 -32.50
CA ALA A 37 -17.98 9.26 -33.66
C ALA A 37 -16.90 8.23 -33.26
N SER A 38 -17.16 6.97 -33.63
CA SER A 38 -16.21 5.87 -33.77
C SER A 38 -15.37 6.02 -35.05
N LEU A 39 -14.19 5.39 -35.12
CA LEU A 39 -13.84 4.46 -36.22
C LEU A 39 -12.47 3.79 -36.01
N LEU A 40 -12.48 2.46 -36.19
CA LEU A 40 -11.34 1.54 -36.34
C LEU A 40 -10.62 1.73 -37.68
N ARG A 41 -9.32 1.41 -37.73
CA ARG A 41 -8.70 0.74 -38.90
C ARG A 41 -7.42 -0.02 -38.52
N LYS A 42 -7.46 -1.34 -38.70
CA LYS A 42 -6.31 -2.24 -38.88
C LYS A 42 -6.05 -2.37 -40.38
N LEU A 43 -4.79 -2.51 -40.81
CA LEU A 43 -4.39 -3.25 -42.01
C LEU A 43 -3.00 -3.87 -41.84
N THR A 44 -2.80 -4.94 -42.60
CA THR A 44 -1.81 -6.03 -42.48
C THR A 44 -0.97 -6.11 -43.77
N THR A 45 0.05 -7.01 -43.79
CA THR A 45 0.81 -7.61 -44.93
C THR A 45 2.02 -6.82 -45.46
N ALA A 46 3.13 -7.38 -45.98
CA ALA A 46 3.55 -8.74 -46.38
C ALA A 46 5.12 -8.88 -46.33
N SER A 47 5.66 -10.07 -46.00
CA SER A 47 6.40 -11.01 -46.88
C SER A 47 7.84 -10.66 -47.28
N ASN A 48 8.82 -11.48 -46.82
CA ASN A 48 9.67 -12.23 -47.77
C ASN A 48 10.32 -13.49 -47.16
N ARG A 49 10.56 -14.46 -48.03
CA ARG A 49 10.79 -15.91 -47.84
C ARG A 49 12.19 -16.30 -48.37
N GLY A 50 12.80 -17.34 -47.78
CA GLY A 50 13.89 -18.15 -48.37
C GLY A 50 14.74 -18.84 -47.27
N SER A 51 14.48 -20.11 -46.88
CA SER A 51 14.86 -21.40 -47.52
C SER A 51 16.31 -21.82 -47.16
N LEU A 52 16.51 -22.76 -46.21
CA LEU A 52 16.80 -24.22 -46.39
C LEU A 52 18.33 -24.44 -46.29
N GLU A 53 18.92 -25.26 -45.40
CA GLU A 53 19.14 -26.74 -45.39
C GLU A 53 20.25 -26.94 -44.30
N GLU A 54 20.14 -27.62 -43.15
CA GLU A 54 20.10 -29.04 -42.74
C GLU A 54 21.33 -29.96 -43.00
N LEU A 55 21.74 -30.67 -41.92
CA LEU A 55 22.58 -31.90 -41.78
C LEU A 55 24.11 -31.74 -41.87
N SER A 56 25.02 -32.45 -41.16
CA SER A 56 25.09 -33.75 -40.45
C SER A 56 26.38 -33.77 -39.55
N TYR A 57 26.39 -34.33 -38.33
CA TYR A 57 26.82 -35.68 -37.85
C TYR A 57 28.26 -36.18 -38.11
N VAL A 58 28.92 -36.61 -37.00
CA VAL A 58 30.03 -37.60 -36.82
C VAL A 58 31.40 -37.19 -37.41
N GLY A 59 32.57 -37.31 -36.78
CA GLY A 59 33.07 -38.04 -35.61
C GLY A 59 34.37 -38.76 -36.02
N SER A 60 35.51 -38.55 -35.35
CA SER A 60 36.65 -39.48 -35.40
C SER A 60 37.68 -39.19 -34.31
N ASN A 61 38.40 -40.25 -33.96
CA ASN A 61 39.01 -40.57 -32.68
C ASN A 61 40.50 -40.91 -32.89
N LYS A 62 41.30 -40.83 -31.81
CA LYS A 62 42.47 -41.66 -31.44
C LYS A 62 43.93 -41.12 -31.49
N TYR A 63 44.67 -41.69 -30.51
CA TYR A 63 46.13 -41.91 -30.27
C TYR A 63 46.90 -40.78 -29.55
N VAL A 64 47.15 -40.87 -28.23
CA VAL A 64 48.08 -41.71 -27.40
C VAL A 64 49.56 -41.31 -27.55
N GLN A 65 50.17 -40.81 -26.47
CA GLN A 65 51.40 -41.36 -25.83
C GLN A 65 51.84 -40.47 -24.64
N GLU A 66 52.08 -41.10 -23.48
CA GLU A 66 52.89 -40.56 -22.38
C GLU A 66 54.35 -40.38 -22.80
N PRO A 67 55.14 -39.63 -22.01
CA PRO A 67 56.15 -40.34 -21.22
C PRO A 67 56.30 -39.84 -19.78
N GLU A 68 56.74 -40.77 -18.92
CA GLU A 68 57.17 -40.55 -17.54
C GLU A 68 58.51 -39.80 -17.40
N CYS A 69 58.73 -39.36 -16.15
CA CYS A 69 59.98 -39.00 -15.48
C CYS A 69 60.54 -37.58 -15.67
N ARG A 70 60.47 -36.78 -14.59
CA ARG A 70 61.67 -36.49 -13.75
C ARG A 70 61.30 -35.67 -12.51
N MET A 71 61.85 -36.12 -11.38
CA MET A 71 61.94 -35.42 -10.10
C MET A 71 62.37 -33.96 -10.30
N ASN A 72 61.65 -33.02 -9.71
CA ASN A 72 62.24 -31.78 -9.21
C ASN A 72 61.60 -31.42 -7.87
N LEU A 73 62.42 -31.62 -6.86
CA LEU A 73 62.22 -31.32 -5.46
C LEU A 73 62.35 -29.79 -5.32
N VAL A 74 61.23 -29.06 -5.39
CA VAL A 74 61.19 -27.66 -4.97
C VAL A 74 60.44 -27.59 -3.66
N GLN A 75 61.24 -27.59 -2.61
CA GLN A 75 60.85 -27.27 -1.27
C GLN A 75 60.50 -25.77 -1.20
N CYS A 76 59.25 -25.43 -1.49
CA CYS A 76 58.71 -24.15 -1.05
C CYS A 76 58.21 -24.32 0.39
N LEU A 77 59.05 -23.82 1.29
CA LEU A 77 58.77 -23.46 2.66
C LEU A 77 57.28 -23.17 2.87
N ARG A 78 56.69 -23.97 3.76
CA ARG A 78 55.43 -23.66 4.43
C ARG A 78 55.69 -22.40 5.27
N GLU A 79 55.61 -21.24 4.64
CA GLU A 79 55.49 -19.97 5.34
C GLU A 79 54.17 -20.04 6.09
N LYS A 80 54.32 -20.43 7.35
CA LYS A 80 53.35 -20.23 8.40
C LYS A 80 53.22 -18.72 8.54
N GLN A 81 52.40 -18.11 7.67
CA GLN A 81 52.04 -16.70 7.76
C GLN A 81 51.48 -16.48 9.17
N ARG A 82 52.32 -15.87 10.03
CA ARG A 82 51.81 -15.03 11.10
C ARG A 82 51.29 -13.80 10.37
N SER A 83 50.01 -13.82 10.00
CA SER A 83 49.34 -12.63 9.49
C SER A 83 49.54 -11.52 10.50
N THR A 84 50.08 -10.39 10.05
CA THR A 84 50.11 -9.21 10.90
C THR A 84 48.69 -8.67 11.04
N PRO A 85 48.34 -7.95 12.12
CA PRO A 85 46.99 -7.44 12.32
C PRO A 85 46.45 -6.62 11.12
N MET A 86 47.33 -5.93 10.39
CA MET A 86 46.96 -5.17 9.18
C MET A 86 46.61 -6.05 7.98
N ASP A 87 47.23 -7.23 7.83
CA ASP A 87 46.93 -8.16 6.72
C ASP A 87 45.55 -8.80 6.89
N GLN A 88 45.13 -9.00 8.14
CA GLN A 88 43.84 -9.59 8.47
C GLN A 88 42.67 -8.63 8.19
N GLU A 89 42.82 -7.34 8.53
CA GLU A 89 41.79 -6.32 8.27
C GLU A 89 41.59 -6.07 6.78
N ALA A 90 42.67 -6.07 5.98
CA ALA A 90 42.59 -5.95 4.53
C ALA A 90 41.85 -7.13 3.88
N LEU A 91 42.14 -8.35 4.35
CA LEU A 91 41.50 -9.57 3.85
C LEU A 91 40.02 -9.65 4.24
N GLU A 92 39.65 -9.16 5.42
CA GLU A 92 38.25 -9.03 5.84
C GLU A 92 37.47 -8.04 4.95
N LEU A 93 38.07 -6.90 4.63
CA LEU A 93 37.48 -5.92 3.72
C LEU A 93 37.31 -6.47 2.30
N GLU A 94 38.28 -7.22 1.78
CA GLU A 94 38.20 -7.87 0.47
C GLU A 94 37.08 -8.91 0.40
N ASN A 95 36.88 -9.68 1.48
CA ASN A 95 35.77 -10.62 1.60
C ASN A 95 34.41 -9.90 1.61
N ILE A 96 34.31 -8.76 2.31
CA ILE A 96 33.09 -7.93 2.35
C ILE A 96 32.77 -7.38 0.96
N ILE A 97 33.76 -6.83 0.25
CA ILE A 97 33.58 -6.30 -1.11
C ILE A 97 33.14 -7.43 -2.05
N SER A 98 33.80 -8.58 -2.01
CA SER A 98 33.44 -9.76 -2.81
C SER A 98 32.00 -10.21 -2.55
N SER A 99 31.58 -10.26 -1.27
CA SER A 99 30.22 -10.62 -0.90
C SER A 99 29.16 -9.65 -1.46
N LEU A 100 29.44 -8.35 -1.43
CA LEU A 100 28.53 -7.35 -2.00
C LEU A 100 28.48 -7.40 -3.53
N LEU A 101 29.61 -7.68 -4.19
CA LEU A 101 29.66 -7.91 -5.64
C LEU A 101 28.85 -9.15 -6.03
N ASP A 102 28.98 -10.25 -5.29
CA ASP A 102 28.22 -11.49 -5.50
C ASP A 102 26.70 -11.29 -5.34
N MET A 103 26.30 -10.35 -4.46
CA MET A 103 24.90 -9.94 -4.33
C MET A 103 24.41 -9.04 -5.46
N GLY A 104 25.31 -8.54 -6.33
CA GLY A 104 25.00 -7.72 -7.49
C GLY A 104 25.08 -6.20 -7.26
N PHE A 105 25.81 -5.75 -6.23
CA PHE A 105 26.12 -4.31 -6.07
C PHE A 105 27.24 -3.89 -7.03
N SER A 106 27.23 -2.63 -7.47
CA SER A 106 28.31 -2.06 -8.27
C SER A 106 29.44 -1.54 -7.38
N ASP A 107 30.66 -1.43 -7.91
CA ASP A 107 31.79 -0.83 -7.19
C ASP A 107 31.46 0.59 -6.67
N ALA A 108 30.70 1.37 -7.44
CA ALA A 108 30.25 2.69 -7.03
C ALA A 108 29.36 2.63 -5.78
N HIS A 109 28.39 1.70 -5.75
CA HIS A 109 27.51 1.54 -4.58
C HIS A 109 28.26 1.06 -3.35
N ILE A 110 29.22 0.13 -3.53
CA ILE A 110 30.02 -0.42 -2.44
C ILE A 110 30.87 0.68 -1.81
N ASN A 111 31.62 1.43 -2.62
CA ASN A 111 32.46 2.53 -2.13
C ASN A 111 31.64 3.57 -1.36
N GLU A 112 30.45 3.89 -1.86
CA GLU A 112 29.58 4.84 -1.18
C GLU A 112 29.00 4.29 0.13
N LEU A 113 28.53 3.03 0.16
CA LEU A 113 28.04 2.38 1.39
C LEU A 113 29.11 2.36 2.49
N LEU A 114 30.35 2.05 2.12
CA LEU A 114 31.49 2.06 3.04
C LEU A 114 31.77 3.47 3.60
N SER A 115 31.58 4.52 2.79
CA SER A 115 31.75 5.91 3.23
C SER A 115 30.60 6.45 4.10
N VAL A 116 29.38 5.92 3.95
CA VAL A 116 28.19 6.34 4.72
C VAL A 116 28.24 5.84 6.17
N GLN A 117 29.03 4.80 6.48
CA GLN A 117 29.13 4.21 7.80
C GLN A 117 30.58 4.08 8.31
N PRO A 118 31.29 5.20 8.55
CA PRO A 118 32.60 5.14 9.16
C PRO A 118 32.46 4.66 10.62
N GLY A 119 32.85 3.41 10.89
CA GLY A 119 32.87 2.80 12.23
C GLY A 119 31.76 1.79 12.54
N ALA A 120 30.87 1.47 11.60
CA ALA A 120 29.92 0.36 11.78
C ALA A 120 30.62 -1.00 11.59
N ASN A 121 30.12 -2.04 12.25
CA ASN A 121 30.55 -3.41 11.99
C ASN A 121 30.18 -3.78 10.54
N LEU A 122 31.19 -3.86 9.66
CA LEU A 122 30.99 -4.11 8.24
C LEU A 122 30.36 -5.48 7.98
N GLN A 123 30.66 -6.49 8.81
CA GLN A 123 30.02 -7.80 8.73
C GLN A 123 28.52 -7.69 9.04
N GLN A 124 28.13 -6.91 10.05
CA GLN A 124 26.72 -6.65 10.35
C GLN A 124 26.02 -5.96 9.17
N MET A 125 26.69 -5.03 8.49
CA MET A 125 26.13 -4.40 7.28
C MET A 125 25.86 -5.44 6.19
N VAL A 126 26.84 -6.29 5.88
CA VAL A 126 26.70 -7.36 4.88
C VAL A 126 25.59 -8.34 5.27
N ASP A 127 25.50 -8.71 6.55
CA ASP A 127 24.46 -9.63 7.04
C ASP A 127 23.05 -9.01 6.92
N ILE A 128 22.91 -7.71 7.21
CA ILE A 128 21.63 -6.99 7.04
C ILE A 128 21.26 -6.88 5.55
N ILE A 129 22.23 -6.54 4.69
CA ILE A 129 22.04 -6.48 3.24
C ILE A 129 21.61 -7.85 2.71
N SER A 130 22.28 -8.92 3.14
CA SER A 130 21.93 -10.29 2.79
C SER A 130 20.47 -10.61 3.12
N GLU A 131 19.97 -10.19 4.29
CA GLU A 131 18.56 -10.37 4.66
C GLU A 131 17.60 -9.59 3.75
N PHE A 132 17.95 -8.38 3.30
CA PHE A 132 17.15 -7.65 2.32
C PHE A 132 17.09 -8.39 0.97
N ILE A 133 18.22 -8.92 0.51
CA ILE A 133 18.29 -9.70 -0.74
C ILE A 133 17.47 -10.99 -0.62
N LEU A 134 17.55 -11.70 0.52
CA LEU A 134 16.75 -12.91 0.79
C LEU A 134 15.23 -12.64 0.88
N LEU A 135 14.82 -11.39 1.10
CA LEU A 135 13.42 -10.97 1.01
C LEU A 135 12.98 -10.64 -0.42
N GLY A 136 13.86 -10.84 -1.41
CA GLY A 136 13.59 -10.59 -2.83
C GLY A 136 13.72 -9.12 -3.23
N LEU A 137 14.49 -8.33 -2.48
CA LEU A 137 14.82 -6.95 -2.87
C LEU A 137 16.05 -6.96 -3.78
N ASN A 138 16.03 -6.09 -4.79
CA ASN A 138 17.17 -5.92 -5.69
C ASN A 138 18.23 -5.00 -5.05
N PRO A 139 19.52 -5.16 -5.40
CA PRO A 139 20.62 -4.36 -4.85
C PRO A 139 20.41 -2.84 -4.96
N GLU A 140 19.95 -2.36 -6.12
CA GLU A 140 19.76 -0.93 -6.37
C GLU A 140 18.74 -0.28 -5.40
N PRO A 141 17.48 -0.77 -5.27
CA PRO A 141 16.58 -0.30 -4.23
C PRO A 141 17.13 -0.39 -2.80
N VAL A 142 17.88 -1.45 -2.48
CA VAL A 142 18.51 -1.62 -1.15
C VAL A 142 19.51 -0.51 -0.88
N TYR A 143 20.44 -0.28 -1.81
CA TYR A 143 21.41 0.81 -1.73
C TYR A 143 20.72 2.18 -1.56
N VAL A 144 19.73 2.51 -2.41
CA VAL A 144 19.00 3.79 -2.33
C VAL A 144 18.30 3.96 -0.98
N ALA A 145 17.68 2.90 -0.46
CA ALA A 145 16.98 2.94 0.82
C ALA A 145 17.94 3.09 2.00
N LEU A 146 19.09 2.39 1.99
CA LEU A 146 20.11 2.48 3.03
C LEU A 146 20.76 3.88 3.07
N LYS A 147 21.00 4.47 1.90
CA LYS A 147 21.50 5.85 1.79
C LYS A 147 20.52 6.86 2.38
N LYS A 148 19.22 6.70 2.10
CA LYS A 148 18.17 7.57 2.64
C LYS A 148 17.89 7.32 4.12
N ASN A 149 18.01 6.07 4.57
CA ASN A 149 17.64 5.61 5.90
C ASN A 149 18.77 4.79 6.54
N PRO A 150 19.90 5.42 6.92
CA PRO A 150 21.05 4.72 7.50
C PRO A 150 20.72 4.05 8.85
N GLN A 151 19.60 4.43 9.48
CA GLN A 151 19.07 3.82 10.70
C GLN A 151 18.74 2.32 10.53
N LEU A 152 18.47 1.86 9.30
CA LEU A 152 18.23 0.44 9.01
C LEU A 152 19.44 -0.44 9.37
N LEU A 153 20.66 0.11 9.28
CA LEU A 153 21.89 -0.60 9.63
C LEU A 153 22.16 -0.66 11.14
N LYS A 154 21.41 0.11 11.96
CA LYS A 154 21.54 0.07 13.42
C LYS A 154 20.83 -1.13 14.05
N MET A 155 19.98 -1.83 13.29
CA MET A 155 19.32 -3.04 13.75
C MET A 155 20.33 -4.17 13.92
N SER A 156 20.22 -4.97 14.97
CA SER A 156 20.98 -6.22 15.05
C SER A 156 20.53 -7.21 13.97
N VAL A 157 21.44 -8.08 13.52
CA VAL A 157 21.16 -9.15 12.56
C VAL A 157 19.99 -10.03 13.03
N MET A 158 19.89 -10.29 14.33
CA MET A 158 18.80 -11.05 14.94
C MET A 158 17.44 -10.34 14.84
N GLN A 159 17.40 -9.02 15.05
CA GLN A 159 16.18 -8.22 14.88
C GLN A 159 15.75 -8.19 13.41
N MET A 160 16.71 -8.04 12.49
CA MET A 160 16.45 -8.08 11.05
C MET A 160 15.86 -9.43 10.65
N LYS A 161 16.50 -10.56 11.00
CA LYS A 161 15.99 -11.91 10.76
C LYS A 161 14.60 -12.15 11.35
N LYS A 162 14.34 -11.65 12.57
CA LYS A 162 13.01 -11.74 13.19
C LYS A 162 11.98 -10.96 12.37
N ARG A 163 12.31 -9.75 11.94
CA ARG A 163 11.45 -8.90 11.10
C ARG A 163 11.20 -9.53 9.73
N SER A 164 12.24 -10.02 9.05
CA SER A 164 12.12 -10.74 7.77
C SER A 164 11.14 -11.90 7.85
N ARG A 165 11.27 -12.76 8.88
CA ARG A 165 10.34 -13.87 9.11
C ARG A 165 8.90 -13.40 9.36
N TYR A 166 8.72 -12.29 10.06
CA TYR A 166 7.40 -11.73 10.30
C TYR A 166 6.77 -11.18 9.02
N LEU A 167 7.51 -10.43 8.20
CA LEU A 167 7.03 -9.92 6.91
C LEU A 167 6.64 -11.06 5.95
N ARG A 168 7.43 -12.14 5.93
CA ARG A 168 7.07 -13.38 5.20
C ARG A 168 5.74 -13.97 5.67
N LYS A 169 5.49 -14.02 6.99
CA LYS A 169 4.19 -14.48 7.53
C LYS A 169 3.02 -13.60 7.11
N LEU A 170 3.26 -12.31 6.83
CA LEU A 170 2.26 -11.40 6.26
C LEU A 170 2.11 -11.53 4.73
N GLY A 171 2.87 -12.42 4.09
CA GLY A 171 2.91 -12.58 2.63
C GLY A 171 3.67 -11.47 1.91
N LEU A 172 4.47 -10.69 2.64
CA LEU A 172 5.31 -9.63 2.10
C LEU A 172 6.72 -10.17 1.80
N GLU A 173 6.79 -10.97 0.75
CA GLU A 173 8.05 -11.47 0.17
C GLU A 173 8.01 -11.34 -1.36
N GLU A 174 9.08 -11.79 -2.03
CA GLU A 174 9.15 -12.02 -3.49
C GLU A 174 8.39 -10.99 -4.34
N GLY A 175 9.05 -9.85 -4.60
CA GLY A 175 8.51 -8.80 -5.47
C GLY A 175 7.44 -7.90 -4.83
N LYS A 176 6.62 -8.40 -3.89
CA LYS A 176 5.62 -7.56 -3.18
C LYS A 176 6.27 -6.61 -2.19
N LEU A 177 7.37 -7.02 -1.57
CA LEU A 177 8.06 -6.16 -0.60
C LEU A 177 8.76 -4.97 -1.26
N LYS A 178 9.09 -5.03 -2.55
CA LYS A 178 9.80 -3.97 -3.27
C LYS A 178 9.08 -2.62 -3.17
N ARG A 179 7.77 -2.58 -3.44
CA ARG A 179 6.98 -1.35 -3.39
C ARG A 179 6.86 -0.84 -1.95
N VAL A 180 6.62 -1.74 -1.00
CA VAL A 180 6.54 -1.40 0.43
C VAL A 180 7.83 -0.78 0.90
N PHE A 181 8.98 -1.39 0.58
CA PHE A 181 10.29 -0.92 0.99
C PHE A 181 10.64 0.46 0.40
N GLN A 182 10.21 0.74 -0.82
CA GLN A 182 10.42 2.05 -1.46
C GLN A 182 9.56 3.17 -0.83
N CYS A 183 8.34 2.86 -0.39
CA CYS A 183 7.40 3.86 0.13
C CYS A 183 7.35 3.93 1.66
N CYS A 184 7.74 2.86 2.35
CA CYS A 184 7.69 2.68 3.80
C CYS A 184 8.85 1.75 4.25
N PRO A 185 10.10 2.20 4.16
CA PRO A 185 11.25 1.47 4.69
C PRO A 185 11.16 1.28 6.21
N GLU A 186 10.41 2.13 6.91
CA GLU A 186 10.15 2.07 8.35
C GLU A 186 9.44 0.78 8.75
N ILE A 187 8.85 0.03 7.81
CA ILE A 187 8.27 -1.29 8.10
C ILE A 187 9.28 -2.24 8.75
N PHE A 188 10.59 -2.00 8.61
CA PHE A 188 11.63 -2.77 9.27
C PHE A 188 11.92 -2.34 10.70
N THR A 189 11.67 -1.06 11.04
CA THR A 189 12.04 -0.46 12.33
C THR A 189 10.83 -0.15 13.22
N MET A 190 9.63 0.01 12.67
CA MET A 190 8.41 0.29 13.43
C MET A 190 8.10 -0.81 14.45
N HIS A 191 7.37 -0.47 15.52
CA HIS A 191 6.95 -1.44 16.52
C HIS A 191 6.07 -2.52 15.91
N GLN A 192 6.35 -3.78 16.23
CA GLN A 192 5.61 -4.91 15.68
C GLN A 192 4.12 -4.84 16.03
N GLN A 193 3.79 -4.36 17.24
CA GLN A 193 2.42 -4.18 17.71
C GLN A 193 1.61 -3.27 16.78
N ASN A 194 2.19 -2.16 16.29
CA ASN A 194 1.50 -1.24 15.39
C ASN A 194 1.07 -1.94 14.09
N ILE A 195 1.94 -2.81 13.54
CA ILE A 195 1.61 -3.60 12.35
C ILE A 195 0.49 -4.61 12.68
N GLU A 196 0.59 -5.28 13.84
CA GLU A 196 -0.39 -6.26 14.29
C GLU A 196 -1.77 -5.64 14.52
N ASP A 197 -1.84 -4.42 15.06
CA ASP A 197 -3.09 -3.69 15.28
C ASP A 197 -3.78 -3.35 13.96
N ILE A 198 -3.03 -2.87 12.97
CA ILE A 198 -3.55 -2.59 11.63
C ILE A 198 -4.02 -3.88 10.94
N VAL A 199 -3.23 -4.95 11.00
CA VAL A 199 -3.60 -6.27 10.44
C VAL A 199 -4.85 -6.81 11.12
N ARG A 200 -4.95 -6.65 12.44
CA ARG A 200 -6.11 -7.09 13.24
C ARG A 200 -7.37 -6.34 12.83
N VAL A 201 -7.32 -5.00 12.71
CA VAL A 201 -8.45 -4.21 12.22
C VAL A 201 -8.88 -4.65 10.82
N LEU A 202 -7.93 -4.78 9.89
CA LEU A 202 -8.25 -5.18 8.51
C LEU A 202 -8.90 -6.57 8.43
N LYS A 203 -8.44 -7.53 9.24
CA LYS A 203 -8.97 -8.90 9.24
C LYS A 203 -10.27 -9.04 10.01
N GLU A 204 -10.29 -8.57 11.26
CA GLU A 204 -11.35 -8.91 12.22
C GLU A 204 -12.49 -7.91 12.19
N LYS A 205 -12.18 -6.62 12.06
CA LYS A 205 -13.20 -5.57 12.00
C LYS A 205 -13.68 -5.32 10.57
N CYS A 206 -12.75 -5.24 9.62
CA CYS A 206 -13.06 -4.96 8.21
C CYS A 206 -13.33 -6.23 7.38
N LEU A 207 -13.10 -7.43 7.93
CA LEU A 207 -13.41 -8.72 7.30
C LEU A 207 -12.68 -8.96 5.96
N PHE A 208 -11.50 -8.36 5.75
CA PHE A 208 -10.66 -8.71 4.60
C PHE A 208 -10.03 -10.09 4.79
N THR A 209 -9.99 -10.88 3.70
CA THR A 209 -9.26 -12.15 3.68
C THR A 209 -7.76 -11.93 3.88
N VAL A 210 -7.02 -12.96 4.32
CA VAL A 210 -5.55 -12.88 4.49
C VAL A 210 -4.87 -12.39 3.21
N GLN A 211 -5.27 -12.91 2.06
CA GLN A 211 -4.73 -12.50 0.76
C GLN A 211 -5.03 -11.03 0.45
N GLN A 212 -6.24 -10.55 0.73
CA GLN A 212 -6.59 -9.14 0.56
C GLN A 212 -5.79 -8.24 1.49
N VAL A 213 -5.55 -8.65 2.74
CA VAL A 213 -4.70 -7.89 3.67
C VAL A 213 -3.27 -7.79 3.14
N THR A 214 -2.68 -8.88 2.66
CA THR A 214 -1.36 -8.84 2.00
C THR A 214 -1.35 -7.86 0.82
N GLU A 215 -2.37 -7.88 -0.04
CA GLU A 215 -2.48 -6.95 -1.17
C GLU A 215 -2.68 -5.49 -0.72
N ILE A 216 -3.42 -5.24 0.36
CA ILE A 216 -3.57 -3.90 0.94
C ILE A 216 -2.22 -3.40 1.45
N LEU A 217 -1.49 -4.19 2.23
CA LEU A 217 -0.18 -3.81 2.74
C LEU A 217 0.82 -3.55 1.61
N HIS A 218 0.79 -4.36 0.56
CA HIS A 218 1.63 -4.21 -0.63
C HIS A 218 1.29 -2.93 -1.44
N ARG A 219 0.00 -2.68 -1.71
CA ARG A 219 -0.43 -1.63 -2.65
C ARG A 219 -0.71 -0.29 -1.98
N CYS A 220 -1.01 -0.31 -0.69
CA CYS A 220 -1.32 0.85 0.14
C CYS A 220 -0.46 0.88 1.42
N PRO A 221 0.89 0.94 1.36
CA PRO A 221 1.73 0.93 2.57
C PRO A 221 1.43 2.06 3.58
N SER A 222 0.78 3.14 3.13
CA SER A 222 0.36 4.26 3.99
C SER A 222 -0.55 3.83 5.14
N VAL A 223 -1.32 2.74 4.99
CA VAL A 223 -2.22 2.24 6.06
C VAL A 223 -1.47 1.84 7.33
N LEU A 224 -0.17 1.55 7.24
CA LEU A 224 0.67 1.22 8.41
C LEU A 224 0.92 2.42 9.33
N HIS A 225 0.66 3.64 8.86
CA HIS A 225 0.82 4.88 9.61
C HIS A 225 -0.52 5.49 10.06
N GLU A 226 -1.65 4.88 9.68
CA GLU A 226 -2.96 5.37 10.05
C GLU A 226 -3.33 4.93 11.47
N ASN A 227 -4.21 5.69 12.12
CA ASN A 227 -4.82 5.23 13.35
C ASN A 227 -5.76 4.03 13.06
N PRO A 228 -5.74 2.94 13.86
CA PRO A 228 -6.59 1.77 13.62
C PRO A 228 -8.10 2.08 13.56
N ASP A 229 -8.60 3.02 14.37
CA ASP A 229 -10.01 3.40 14.39
C ASP A 229 -10.38 4.28 13.20
N GLU A 230 -9.48 5.19 12.78
CA GLU A 230 -9.66 5.96 11.54
C GLU A 230 -9.66 5.05 10.30
N LEU A 231 -8.82 4.02 10.29
CA LEU A 231 -8.78 3.03 9.20
C LEU A 231 -10.07 2.21 9.15
N GLU A 232 -10.60 1.82 10.31
CA GLU A 232 -11.91 1.16 10.42
C GLU A 232 -13.02 2.07 9.87
N TYR A 233 -13.08 3.33 10.31
CA TYR A 233 -14.08 4.28 9.84
C TYR A 233 -13.98 4.53 8.33
N LYS A 234 -12.76 4.65 7.79
CA LYS A 234 -12.53 4.76 6.34
C LYS A 234 -13.05 3.55 5.57
N PHE A 235 -12.85 2.34 6.11
CA PHE A 235 -13.44 1.14 5.53
C PHE A 235 -14.98 1.17 5.58
N GLN A 236 -15.55 1.52 6.74
CA GLN A 236 -17.01 1.61 6.93
C GLN A 236 -17.63 2.61 5.96
N TYR A 237 -17.00 3.77 5.75
CA TYR A 237 -17.43 4.75 4.77
C TYR A 237 -17.48 4.16 3.36
N ALA A 238 -16.42 3.46 2.92
CA ALA A 238 -16.44 2.83 1.60
C ALA A 238 -17.52 1.73 1.50
N TYR A 239 -17.65 0.88 2.51
CA TYR A 239 -18.50 -0.30 2.44
C TYR A 239 -19.98 0.04 2.59
N PHE A 240 -20.33 0.86 3.58
CA PHE A 240 -21.72 1.19 3.90
C PHE A 240 -22.18 2.44 3.16
N ARG A 241 -21.38 3.52 3.17
CA ARG A 241 -21.80 4.81 2.61
C ARG A 241 -21.65 4.90 1.10
N MET A 242 -20.58 4.34 0.54
CA MET A 242 -20.33 4.27 -0.91
C MET A 242 -20.80 2.94 -1.54
N GLY A 243 -21.07 1.90 -0.74
CA GLY A 243 -21.50 0.59 -1.25
C GLY A 243 -20.41 -0.22 -1.98
N ILE A 244 -19.12 0.09 -1.74
CA ILE A 244 -17.98 -0.57 -2.40
C ILE A 244 -17.66 -1.90 -1.70
N LYS A 245 -17.50 -2.98 -2.46
CA LYS A 245 -17.15 -4.31 -1.93
C LYS A 245 -15.64 -4.49 -1.76
N HIS A 246 -15.24 -5.40 -0.86
CA HIS A 246 -13.84 -5.67 -0.54
C HIS A 246 -12.92 -5.85 -1.76
N PRO A 247 -13.26 -6.66 -2.78
CA PRO A 247 -12.36 -6.85 -3.93
C PRO A 247 -12.10 -5.55 -4.70
N ASP A 248 -13.10 -4.68 -4.80
CA ASP A 248 -12.97 -3.40 -5.50
C ASP A 248 -12.12 -2.41 -4.72
N MET A 249 -12.28 -2.37 -3.39
CA MET A 249 -11.44 -1.53 -2.51
C MET A 249 -9.96 -1.88 -2.65
N VAL A 250 -9.62 -3.18 -2.69
CA VAL A 250 -8.25 -3.66 -2.88
C VAL A 250 -7.76 -3.35 -4.30
N ARG A 251 -8.55 -3.66 -5.32
CA ARG A 251 -8.19 -3.47 -6.74
C ARG A 251 -7.95 -2.00 -7.08
N SER A 252 -8.73 -1.08 -6.52
CA SER A 252 -8.60 0.35 -6.75
C SER A 252 -7.54 1.02 -5.86
N GLU A 253 -6.92 0.28 -4.94
CA GLU A 253 -6.02 0.83 -3.91
C GLU A 253 -6.73 1.91 -3.09
N PHE A 254 -8.01 1.70 -2.73
CA PHE A 254 -8.88 2.71 -2.10
C PHE A 254 -8.31 3.25 -0.78
N LEU A 255 -7.75 2.36 0.05
CA LEU A 255 -7.30 2.70 1.40
C LEU A 255 -6.07 3.61 1.42
N LYS A 256 -5.37 3.82 0.28
CA LYS A 256 -4.22 4.75 0.23
C LYS A 256 -4.62 6.22 0.27
N TYR A 257 -5.89 6.55 0.02
CA TYR A 257 -6.37 7.93 -0.02
C TYR A 257 -6.82 8.38 1.37
N SER A 258 -6.65 9.67 1.67
CA SER A 258 -7.17 10.26 2.91
C SER A 258 -8.70 10.24 2.89
N LEU A 259 -9.29 10.11 4.09
CA LEU A 259 -10.73 10.14 4.26
C LEU A 259 -11.33 11.47 3.75
N THR A 260 -10.68 12.59 4.03
CA THR A 260 -11.06 13.92 3.53
C THR A 260 -11.18 13.94 2.01
N LYS A 261 -10.17 13.42 1.28
CA LYS A 261 -10.21 13.37 -0.18
C LYS A 261 -11.34 12.48 -0.69
N ILE A 262 -11.56 11.34 -0.02
CA ILE A 262 -12.65 10.41 -0.35
C ILE A 262 -14.00 11.12 -0.20
N LYS A 263 -14.26 11.71 0.97
CA LYS A 263 -15.51 12.41 1.28
C LYS A 263 -15.75 13.58 0.33
N GLN A 264 -14.77 14.46 0.14
CA GLN A 264 -14.87 15.60 -0.78
C GLN A 264 -15.28 15.15 -2.19
N ARG A 265 -14.62 14.15 -2.77
CA ARG A 265 -14.95 13.72 -4.15
C ARG A 265 -16.24 12.92 -4.24
N HIS A 266 -16.50 12.04 -3.28
CA HIS A 266 -17.70 11.21 -3.27
C HIS A 266 -18.97 12.04 -3.04
N ILE A 267 -19.01 12.86 -1.98
CA ILE A 267 -20.18 13.66 -1.62
C ILE A 267 -20.45 14.70 -2.71
N TYR A 268 -19.41 15.26 -3.33
CA TYR A 268 -19.59 16.18 -4.45
C TYR A 268 -20.28 15.51 -5.63
N LEU A 269 -19.82 14.33 -6.06
CA LEU A 269 -20.47 13.60 -7.14
C LEU A 269 -21.89 13.16 -6.79
N GLU A 270 -22.15 12.80 -5.53
CA GLU A 270 -23.48 12.45 -5.08
C GLU A 270 -24.44 13.65 -5.15
N ARG A 271 -24.02 14.82 -4.67
CA ARG A 271 -24.83 16.06 -4.75
C ARG A 271 -25.05 16.52 -6.18
N LEU A 272 -24.13 16.22 -7.09
CA LEU A 272 -24.30 16.44 -8.53
C LEU A 272 -25.18 15.38 -9.23
N GLY A 273 -25.63 14.34 -8.51
CA GLY A 273 -26.37 13.21 -9.09
C GLY A 273 -25.52 12.31 -9.99
N ARG A 274 -24.19 12.42 -9.91
CA ARG A 274 -23.20 11.65 -10.70
C ARG A 274 -22.65 10.43 -9.96
N TYR A 275 -23.02 10.25 -8.70
CA TYR A 275 -22.76 9.05 -7.93
C TYR A 275 -24.03 8.66 -7.18
N GLN A 276 -24.40 7.39 -7.26
CA GLN A 276 -25.52 6.82 -6.55
C GLN A 276 -25.01 5.67 -5.67
N THR A 277 -25.30 5.68 -4.37
CA THR A 277 -25.01 4.52 -3.52
C THR A 277 -25.73 3.29 -4.07
N PRO A 278 -25.01 2.19 -4.39
CA PRO A 278 -25.62 0.97 -4.92
C PRO A 278 -26.70 0.42 -3.99
N ASP A 279 -27.76 -0.15 -4.59
CA ASP A 279 -28.83 -0.79 -3.84
C ASP A 279 -28.39 -2.11 -3.17
N LYS A 280 -29.32 -2.83 -2.52
CA LYS A 280 -29.03 -4.11 -1.86
C LYS A 280 -28.47 -5.18 -2.81
N LYS A 281 -28.71 -5.07 -4.12
CA LYS A 281 -28.20 -5.96 -5.17
C LYS A 281 -26.90 -5.43 -5.79
N GLY A 282 -26.40 -4.28 -5.33
CA GLY A 282 -25.21 -3.63 -5.88
C GLY A 282 -25.47 -2.91 -7.21
N GLN A 283 -26.73 -2.58 -7.50
CA GLN A 283 -27.14 -1.94 -8.75
C GLN A 283 -27.40 -0.44 -8.54
N THR A 284 -27.14 0.34 -9.59
CA THR A 284 -27.47 1.77 -9.67
C THR A 284 -28.30 2.01 -10.94
N GLN A 285 -29.10 3.09 -10.96
CA GLN A 285 -29.87 3.45 -12.14
C GLN A 285 -28.96 3.90 -13.29
N ILE A 286 -27.92 4.66 -12.94
CA ILE A 286 -26.86 5.09 -13.83
C ILE A 286 -25.55 4.51 -13.28
N PRO A 287 -24.72 3.85 -14.12
CA PRO A 287 -23.44 3.33 -13.67
C PRO A 287 -22.56 4.44 -13.07
N ASN A 288 -22.07 4.21 -11.85
CA ASN A 288 -21.15 5.14 -11.20
C ASN A 288 -19.80 5.21 -11.95
N PRO A 289 -19.09 6.35 -11.88
CA PRO A 289 -17.71 6.44 -12.35
C PRO A 289 -16.81 5.42 -11.66
N LEU A 290 -15.76 4.97 -12.35
CA LEU A 290 -14.79 4.04 -11.76
C LEU A 290 -14.00 4.72 -10.65
N LEU A 291 -13.66 3.98 -9.58
CA LEU A 291 -12.93 4.52 -8.43
C LEU A 291 -11.58 5.17 -8.80
N LYS A 292 -10.92 4.68 -9.86
CA LYS A 292 -9.69 5.31 -10.38
C LYS A 292 -9.95 6.71 -10.96
N ASP A 293 -11.11 6.91 -11.58
CA ASP A 293 -11.53 8.18 -12.19
C ASP A 293 -12.14 9.12 -11.14
N ILE A 294 -12.35 8.63 -9.91
CA ILE A 294 -12.73 9.45 -8.75
C ILE A 294 -11.47 9.82 -7.95
N LEU A 295 -10.65 8.86 -7.54
CA LEU A 295 -9.62 9.08 -6.51
C LEU A 295 -8.18 9.14 -7.05
N ARG A 296 -7.85 8.40 -8.12
CA ARG A 296 -6.46 8.27 -8.60
C ARG A 296 -6.01 9.47 -9.41
N ILE A 297 -6.90 10.03 -10.22
CA ILE A 297 -6.59 11.16 -11.07
C ILE A 297 -6.41 12.46 -10.28
N SER A 298 -5.79 13.45 -10.92
CA SER A 298 -5.60 14.80 -10.35
C SER A 298 -6.96 15.47 -10.10
N GLU A 299 -6.96 16.54 -9.29
CA GLU A 299 -8.19 17.31 -9.05
C GLU A 299 -8.73 17.96 -10.33
N ALA A 300 -7.85 18.55 -11.15
CA ALA A 300 -8.22 19.12 -12.43
C ALA A 300 -8.85 18.09 -13.38
N GLU A 301 -8.29 16.87 -13.47
CA GLU A 301 -8.87 15.82 -14.31
C GLU A 301 -10.20 15.30 -13.75
N PHE A 302 -10.31 15.17 -12.42
CA PHE A 302 -11.56 14.82 -11.75
C PHE A 302 -12.69 15.80 -12.08
N LEU A 303 -12.41 17.10 -12.00
CA LEU A 303 -13.38 18.14 -12.29
C LEU A 303 -13.76 18.21 -13.77
N ALA A 304 -12.78 18.09 -14.66
CA ALA A 304 -13.03 18.14 -16.10
C ALA A 304 -13.81 16.93 -16.63
N ARG A 305 -13.47 15.71 -16.16
CA ARG A 305 -13.94 14.45 -16.79
C ARG A 305 -14.97 13.68 -15.98
N THR A 306 -14.97 13.82 -14.65
CA THR A 306 -15.81 13.02 -13.77
C THR A 306 -16.93 13.85 -13.16
N ALA A 307 -16.60 14.99 -12.54
CA ALA A 307 -17.60 15.89 -11.96
C ALA A 307 -18.24 16.82 -13.00
N CYS A 308 -17.51 17.14 -14.07
CA CYS A 308 -17.90 18.10 -15.11
C CYS A 308 -18.36 19.44 -14.51
N SER A 309 -17.49 20.03 -13.69
CA SER A 309 -17.76 21.23 -12.88
C SER A 309 -16.48 22.09 -12.78
N SER A 310 -16.61 23.36 -12.39
CA SER A 310 -15.49 24.28 -12.30
C SER A 310 -14.63 24.06 -11.04
N VAL A 311 -13.40 24.60 -11.06
CA VAL A 311 -12.49 24.54 -9.90
C VAL A 311 -13.04 25.38 -8.75
N GLU A 312 -13.60 26.54 -9.07
CA GLU A 312 -14.17 27.47 -8.09
C GLU A 312 -15.35 26.85 -7.34
N GLU A 313 -16.25 26.17 -8.06
CA GLU A 313 -17.39 25.46 -7.45
C GLU A 313 -16.91 24.39 -6.46
N PHE A 314 -15.89 23.61 -6.83
CA PHE A 314 -15.36 22.58 -5.96
C PHE A 314 -14.60 23.14 -4.75
N GLU A 315 -13.86 24.24 -4.91
CA GLU A 315 -13.20 24.91 -3.78
C GLU A 315 -14.20 25.46 -2.76
N VAL A 316 -15.28 26.08 -3.23
CA VAL A 316 -16.39 26.52 -2.36
C VAL A 316 -17.02 25.31 -1.66
N PHE A 317 -17.28 24.24 -2.41
CA PHE A 317 -17.83 23.01 -1.85
C PHE A 317 -16.94 22.40 -0.75
N LYS A 318 -15.61 22.35 -0.93
CA LYS A 318 -14.68 21.82 0.09
C LYS A 318 -14.79 22.60 1.40
N LYS A 319 -14.98 23.93 1.35
CA LYS A 319 -15.15 24.79 2.54
C LYS A 319 -16.50 24.55 3.21
N LEU A 320 -17.58 24.44 2.43
CA LEU A 320 -18.91 24.15 2.95
C LEU A 320 -18.94 22.77 3.63
N LEU A 321 -18.37 21.75 2.99
CA LEU A 321 -18.30 20.41 3.55
C LEU A 321 -17.48 20.36 4.85
N ALA A 322 -16.34 21.07 4.92
CA ALA A 322 -15.54 21.12 6.15
C ALA A 322 -16.34 21.70 7.32
N ARG A 323 -17.10 22.77 7.08
CA ARG A 323 -17.98 23.37 8.09
C ARG A 323 -19.12 22.44 8.52
N GLU A 324 -19.74 21.74 7.58
CA GLU A 324 -20.78 20.74 7.90
C GLU A 324 -20.24 19.63 8.82
N GLU A 325 -19.01 19.16 8.60
CA GLU A 325 -18.37 18.13 9.44
C GLU A 325 -18.02 18.64 10.86
N GLU A 326 -17.65 19.91 10.99
CA GLU A 326 -17.40 20.56 12.28
C GLU A 326 -18.70 20.67 13.10
N GLU A 327 -19.78 21.16 12.50
CA GLU A 327 -21.10 21.31 13.15
C GLU A 327 -21.71 19.96 13.59
N GLU A 328 -21.51 18.90 12.79
CA GLU A 328 -21.93 17.53 13.16
C GLU A 328 -21.11 16.96 14.33
N SER A 329 -19.82 17.31 14.43
CA SER A 329 -18.96 16.84 15.52
C SER A 329 -19.31 17.49 16.86
N GLU A 330 -19.75 18.75 16.84
CA GLU A 330 -20.16 19.49 18.04
C GLU A 330 -21.53 19.03 18.57
N SER A 331 -22.49 18.73 17.70
CA SER A 331 -23.84 18.31 18.10
C SER A 331 -23.89 16.92 18.75
N GLY A 332 -23.03 15.99 18.33
CA GLY A 332 -22.96 14.63 18.88
C GLY A 332 -22.43 14.51 20.31
N MET A 333 -21.89 15.58 20.89
CA MET A 333 -21.38 15.62 22.27
C MET A 333 -22.44 16.06 23.31
N SER A 334 -23.65 16.44 22.86
CA SER A 334 -24.68 17.06 23.73
C SER A 334 -25.84 16.13 24.14
N ASP A 335 -25.91 14.92 23.58
CA ASP A 335 -27.03 13.99 23.80
C ASP A 335 -26.80 12.96 24.95
N ASP A 336 -25.61 12.92 25.57
CA ASP A 336 -25.26 11.92 26.61
C ASP A 336 -25.66 12.35 28.05
N GLU A 337 -26.33 13.49 28.23
CA GLU A 337 -26.80 14.00 29.55
C GLU A 337 -28.32 13.92 29.76
N ARG A 338 -29.10 13.28 28.86
CA ARG A 338 -30.58 13.29 28.93
C ARG A 338 -31.25 11.95 29.21
N THR A 339 -30.59 11.05 29.92
CA THR A 339 -31.24 9.84 30.44
C THR A 339 -30.76 9.59 31.86
N ASP A 340 -31.41 10.21 32.86
CA ASP A 340 -31.36 9.78 34.27
C ASP A 340 -32.30 10.59 35.20
N LEU A 341 -33.45 11.06 34.71
CA LEU A 341 -34.48 11.64 35.57
C LEU A 341 -35.86 11.33 34.97
N ASP A 342 -36.48 10.21 35.38
CA ASP A 342 -37.95 10.01 35.43
C ASP A 342 -38.32 8.56 35.84
N GLU A 343 -37.71 8.02 36.91
CA GLU A 343 -38.25 6.86 37.63
C GLU A 343 -38.13 7.15 39.13
N ASP A 344 -39.09 7.87 39.72
CA ASP A 344 -39.41 7.86 41.16
C ASP A 344 -40.58 8.83 41.48
N GLN A 345 -41.82 8.36 41.27
CA GLN A 345 -43.10 8.86 41.80
C GLN A 345 -44.21 7.96 41.20
N GLU A 346 -45.08 7.22 41.88
CA GLU A 346 -45.57 7.11 43.26
C GLU A 346 -46.21 5.69 43.38
N GLU A 347 -45.69 4.81 44.24
CA GLU A 347 -46.47 3.70 44.81
C GLU A 347 -46.46 3.86 46.33
N ALA A 348 -47.40 4.66 46.85
CA ALA A 348 -47.78 4.63 48.25
C ALA A 348 -49.11 5.37 48.41
N GLU A 349 -50.23 4.64 48.44
CA GLU A 349 -51.45 5.00 49.19
C GLU A 349 -52.50 3.87 49.07
N GLU A 350 -52.23 2.72 49.71
CA GLU A 350 -53.29 1.86 50.24
C GLU A 350 -52.97 1.60 51.71
N GLU A 351 -53.53 2.42 52.60
CA GLU A 351 -54.03 2.06 53.94
C GLU A 351 -54.44 3.35 54.71
N GLU A 352 -55.72 3.72 54.67
CA GLU A 352 -56.47 4.16 55.87
C GLU A 352 -58.00 4.25 55.62
N GLN A 353 -58.71 3.27 56.22
CA GLN A 353 -59.99 3.39 56.95
C GLN A 353 -61.26 3.92 56.24
N LEU A 354 -62.21 3.00 55.95
CA LEU A 354 -63.48 2.81 56.69
C LEU A 354 -64.44 1.82 56.02
#